data_AF-A0A0Q6URU8-F1
#
_entry.id   AF-A0A0Q6URU8-F1
#
_cell.length_a   1.000
_cell.length_b   1.000
_cell.length_c   1.000
_cell.angle_alpha   90.00
_cell.angle_beta   90.00
_cell.angle_gamma   90.00
#
_symmetry.space_group_name_H-M   'P 1'
#
loop_
_entity.id
_entity.type
_entity.pdbx_description
1 polymer ?
#
loop_
_entity_poly.entity_id
_entity_poly.type
_entity_poly.pdbx_seq_one_letter_code
_entity_poly.pdbx_strand_id
1 'polypeptide(L)'
;MLALLATPVWADVPEGWDGQTEHRSPDFLHALGVYLGAPLLLFALIALAVYLPAMIRGERLLPDHSGGEAQWIGGPRQGVAELPAADGEDSRAGGASGSW
;
A
#
# COMPACT_ATOMS: atom_id res chain seq x y z
N MET A 1 -3.72 18.52 66.81
CA MET A 1 -2.74 18.07 65.82
C MET A 1 -3.15 16.66 65.38
N LEU A 2 -3.91 16.58 64.29
CA LEU A 2 -4.43 15.32 63.73
C LEU A 2 -3.32 14.68 62.89
N ALA A 3 -2.64 13.68 63.44
CA ALA A 3 -1.74 12.84 62.66
C ALA A 3 -2.59 11.87 61.83
N LEU A 4 -2.66 12.13 60.54
CA LEU A 4 -3.32 11.30 59.55
C LEU A 4 -2.57 9.97 59.45
N LEU A 5 -3.15 8.88 59.95
CA LEU A 5 -2.65 7.51 59.75
C LEU A 5 -2.90 7.12 58.29
N ALA A 6 -1.97 7.46 57.40
CA ALA A 6 -1.95 6.93 56.04
C ALA A 6 -1.36 5.52 56.07
N THR A 7 -2.20 4.51 56.31
CA THR A 7 -1.81 3.12 56.03
C THR A 7 -1.86 2.90 54.52
N PRO A 8 -0.85 2.26 53.90
CA PRO A 8 -0.89 1.97 52.48
C PRO A 8 -2.11 1.09 52.21
N VAL A 9 -3.00 1.53 51.29
CA VAL A 9 -4.09 0.68 50.81
C VAL A 9 -3.46 -0.32 49.85
N TRP A 10 -3.34 -1.57 50.30
CA TRP A 10 -2.93 -2.68 49.44
C TRP A 10 -4.21 -3.17 48.76
N ALA A 11 -4.36 -2.86 47.47
CA ALA A 11 -5.38 -3.48 46.65
C ALA A 11 -4.86 -4.86 46.22
N ASP A 12 -5.70 -5.89 46.34
CA ASP A 12 -5.39 -7.20 45.79
C ASP A 12 -5.10 -7.09 44.28
N VAL A 13 -4.04 -7.76 43.83
CA VAL A 13 -3.69 -7.78 42.41
C VAL A 13 -4.66 -8.76 41.71
N PRO A 14 -5.38 -8.33 40.65
CA PRO A 14 -6.27 -9.22 39.92
C PRO A 14 -5.54 -10.46 39.39
N GLU A 15 -6.24 -11.61 39.39
CA GLU A 15 -5.76 -12.86 38.79
C GLU A 15 -5.19 -12.61 37.39
N GLY A 16 -3.90 -12.92 37.20
CA GLY A 16 -3.18 -12.74 35.93
C GLY A 16 -2.37 -11.44 35.77
N TRP A 17 -2.37 -10.53 36.75
CA TRP A 17 -1.63 -9.26 36.69
C TRP A 17 -0.25 -9.26 37.38
N ASP A 18 0.03 -10.19 38.28
CA ASP A 18 1.28 -10.23 39.06
C ASP A 18 2.40 -11.09 38.43
N GLY A 19 2.25 -11.49 37.16
CA GLY A 19 3.17 -12.43 36.53
C GLY A 19 2.98 -13.90 36.95
N GLN A 20 1.89 -14.24 37.66
CA GLN A 20 1.44 -15.63 37.91
C GLN A 20 1.25 -16.43 36.61
N THR A 21 1.02 -15.77 35.48
CA THR A 21 1.12 -16.39 34.17
C THR A 21 2.57 -16.34 33.73
N GLU A 22 3.21 -17.50 33.64
CA GLU A 22 4.57 -17.68 33.14
C GLU A 22 4.63 -17.14 31.70
N HIS A 23 4.88 -15.83 31.56
CA HIS A 23 5.06 -15.19 30.28
C HIS A 23 6.39 -15.69 29.76
N ARG A 24 6.36 -16.78 28.98
CA ARG A 24 7.52 -17.28 28.28
C ARG A 24 7.96 -16.21 27.30
N SER A 25 8.87 -15.35 27.73
CA SER A 25 9.47 -14.33 26.89
C SER A 25 10.06 -15.01 25.66
N PRO A 26 9.71 -14.57 24.44
CA PRO A 26 10.30 -15.14 23.25
C PRO A 26 11.81 -14.88 23.29
N ASP A 27 12.60 -15.89 22.92
CA ASP A 27 14.04 -15.71 22.74
C ASP A 27 14.30 -14.63 21.66
N PHE A 28 15.44 -13.95 21.76
CA PHE A 28 15.81 -12.88 20.85
C PHE A 28 15.75 -13.30 19.38
N LEU A 29 16.20 -14.51 19.04
CA LEU A 29 16.16 -15.01 17.67
C LEU A 29 14.73 -15.22 17.18
N HIS A 30 13.83 -15.66 18.06
CA HIS A 30 12.42 -15.82 17.73
C HIS A 30 11.77 -14.46 17.49
N ALA A 31 11.99 -13.49 18.38
CA ALA A 31 11.47 -12.14 18.24
C ALA A 31 11.98 -11.46 16.95
N LEU A 32 13.28 -11.55 16.68
CA LEU A 32 13.90 -11.01 15.47
C LEU A 32 13.36 -11.71 14.21
N GLY A 33 13.23 -13.04 14.25
CA GLY A 33 12.69 -13.84 13.16
C GLY A 33 11.24 -13.49 12.84
N VAL A 34 10.39 -13.25 13.84
CA VAL A 34 9.02 -12.78 13.61
C VAL A 34 9.02 -11.36 13.05
N TYR A 35 9.81 -10.47 13.65
CA TYR A 35 9.82 -9.05 13.28
C TYR A 35 10.34 -8.79 11.86
N LEU A 36 11.38 -9.50 11.41
CA LEU A 36 11.88 -9.41 10.03
C LEU A 36 11.21 -10.41 9.09
N GLY A 37 10.97 -11.63 9.55
CA GLY A 37 10.48 -12.73 8.71
C GLY A 37 9.02 -12.55 8.31
N ALA A 38 8.15 -12.09 9.20
CA ALA A 38 6.74 -11.85 8.87
C ALA A 38 6.56 -10.82 7.73
N PRO A 39 7.17 -9.62 7.77
CA PRO A 39 7.02 -8.67 6.67
C PRO A 39 7.69 -9.15 5.38
N LEU A 40 8.83 -9.84 5.45
CA LEU A 40 9.48 -10.40 4.26
C LEU A 40 8.65 -11.51 3.60
N LEU A 41 8.07 -12.39 4.43
CA LEU A 41 7.17 -13.45 3.96
C LEU A 41 5.94 -12.84 3.31
N LEU A 42 5.32 -11.85 3.95
CA LEU A 42 4.17 -11.14 3.41
C LEU A 42 4.51 -10.48 2.06
N PHE A 43 5.65 -9.80 1.98
CA PHE A 43 6.13 -9.20 0.73
C PHE A 43 6.29 -10.26 -0.37
N ALA A 44 6.92 -11.40 -0.05
CA ALA A 44 7.12 -12.49 -1.02
C ALA A 44 5.77 -13.09 -1.48
N LEU A 45 4.82 -13.27 -0.57
CA LEU A 45 3.47 -13.75 -0.90
C LEU A 45 2.72 -12.78 -1.80
N ILE A 46 2.80 -11.47 -1.51
CA ILE A 46 2.21 -10.43 -2.35
C ILE A 46 2.89 -10.42 -3.73
N ALA A 47 4.22 -10.43 -3.77
CA ALA A 47 4.97 -10.45 -5.03
C ALA A 47 4.61 -11.69 -5.86
N LEU A 48 4.48 -12.86 -5.24
CA LEU A 48 4.04 -14.06 -5.92
C LEU A 48 2.61 -13.91 -6.45
N ALA A 49 1.67 -13.44 -5.63
CA ALA A 49 0.29 -13.23 -6.06
C ALA A 49 0.17 -12.26 -7.26
N VAL A 50 1.05 -11.25 -7.32
CA VAL A 50 1.04 -10.23 -8.38
C VAL A 50 1.77 -10.70 -9.63
N TYR A 51 3.00 -11.22 -9.51
CA TYR A 51 3.86 -11.51 -10.66
C TYR A 51 3.72 -12.93 -11.20
N LEU A 52 3.30 -13.89 -10.38
CA LEU A 52 3.17 -15.27 -10.82
C LEU A 52 2.17 -15.45 -11.98
N PRO A 53 0.97 -14.82 -11.97
CA PRO A 53 0.03 -14.96 -13.09
C PRO A 53 0.58 -14.44 -14.41
N ALA A 54 1.24 -13.26 -14.39
CA ALA A 54 1.87 -12.67 -15.57
C ALA A 54 3.03 -13.54 -16.08
N MET A 55 3.80 -14.14 -15.17
CA MET A 55 4.89 -15.07 -15.52
C MET A 55 4.35 -16.37 -16.16
N ILE A 56 3.26 -16.93 -15.64
CA ILE A 56 2.59 -18.12 -16.23
C ILE A 56 2.08 -17.81 -17.64
N ARG A 57 1.60 -16.58 -17.88
CA ARG A 57 1.11 -16.13 -19.20
C ARG A 57 2.23 -15.77 -20.18
N GLY A 58 3.48 -15.68 -19.72
CA GLY A 58 4.62 -15.26 -20.54
C GLY A 58 4.61 -13.77 -20.90
N GLU A 59 3.89 -12.96 -20.15
CA GLU A 59 3.82 -11.51 -20.37
C GLU A 59 5.16 -10.85 -19.97
N ARG A 60 5.59 -9.84 -20.74
CA ARG A 60 6.81 -9.08 -20.43
C ARG A 60 6.55 -8.27 -19.14
N LEU A 61 7.26 -8.62 -18.07
CA LEU A 61 7.15 -7.93 -16.76
C LEU A 61 7.82 -6.55 -16.74
N LEU A 62 8.67 -6.25 -17.73
CA LEU A 62 9.26 -4.93 -17.88
C LEU A 62 8.25 -3.99 -18.55
N PRO A 63 7.98 -2.81 -17.96
CA PRO A 63 7.26 -1.76 -18.68
C PRO A 63 8.02 -1.49 -19.98
N ASP A 64 7.36 -1.48 -21.13
CA ASP A 64 8.02 -1.05 -22.35
C ASP A 64 8.25 0.46 -22.24
N HIS A 65 9.51 0.89 -22.11
CA HIS A 65 9.86 2.31 -21.96
C HIS A 65 9.77 3.05 -23.31
N SER A 66 9.52 2.32 -24.40
CA SER A 66 9.26 2.85 -25.73
C SER A 66 7.79 3.21 -25.91
N GLY A 67 7.43 4.40 -25.45
CA GLY A 67 6.39 5.19 -26.13
C GLY A 67 4.96 4.97 -25.65
N GLY A 68 4.56 5.81 -24.70
CA GLY A 68 3.15 6.00 -24.37
C GLY A 68 2.98 7.21 -23.49
N GLU A 69 3.26 8.40 -24.03
CA GLU A 69 2.89 9.68 -23.42
C GLU A 69 1.43 9.60 -22.95
N ALA A 70 1.24 9.76 -21.64
CA ALA A 70 -0.02 10.13 -20.98
C ALA A 70 -1.30 9.58 -21.65
N GLN A 71 -1.48 8.26 -21.71
CA GLN A 71 -2.76 7.69 -22.11
C GLN A 71 -3.75 7.73 -20.93
N TRP A 72 -4.29 8.92 -20.68
CA TRP A 72 -5.38 9.14 -19.75
C TRP A 72 -6.71 8.89 -20.47
N ILE A 73 -7.27 7.69 -20.27
CA ILE A 73 -8.69 7.35 -20.47
C ILE A 73 -9.26 7.70 -21.86
N GLY A 74 -9.08 6.82 -22.85
CA GLY A 74 -9.84 6.92 -24.10
C GLY A 74 -9.36 6.02 -25.23
N GLY A 75 -9.93 4.80 -25.27
CA GLY A 75 -10.17 3.96 -26.46
C GLY A 75 -9.00 3.54 -27.37
N PRO A 76 -9.10 2.39 -28.08
CA PRO A 76 -8.11 2.01 -29.08
C PRO A 76 -8.08 3.04 -30.22
N ARG A 77 -6.90 3.51 -30.62
CA ARG A 77 -6.73 4.32 -31.84
C ARG A 77 -7.06 3.42 -33.04
N GLN A 78 -8.30 3.49 -33.55
CA GLN A 78 -8.48 3.22 -34.98
C GLN A 78 -7.74 4.33 -35.73
N GLY A 79 -6.96 3.93 -36.73
CA GLY A 79 -5.93 4.74 -37.38
C GLY A 79 -6.40 6.14 -37.77
N VAL A 80 -5.44 7.07 -37.73
CA VAL A 80 -5.51 8.49 -38.09
C VAL A 80 -6.63 8.80 -39.10
N ALA A 81 -7.84 9.03 -38.59
CA ALA A 81 -8.77 9.96 -39.19
C ALA A 81 -8.40 11.30 -38.55
N GLU A 82 -7.48 12.00 -39.21
CA GLU A 82 -7.19 13.41 -38.93
C GLU A 82 -8.53 14.14 -38.80
N LEU A 83 -8.83 14.65 -37.61
CA LEU A 83 -9.96 15.55 -37.43
C LEU A 83 -9.64 16.80 -38.27
N PRO A 84 -10.56 17.26 -39.13
CA PRO A 84 -10.33 18.45 -39.92
C PRO A 84 -10.03 19.62 -38.99
N ALA A 85 -9.07 20.46 -39.39
CA ALA A 85 -8.84 21.73 -38.72
C ALA A 85 -10.14 22.55 -38.70
N ALA A 86 -10.25 23.50 -37.76
CA ALA A 86 -11.43 24.33 -37.63
C ALA A 86 -11.53 25.30 -38.81
N ASP A 87 -12.08 24.82 -39.92
CA ASP A 87 -12.15 25.54 -41.18
C ASP A 87 -13.57 26.12 -41.33
N GLY A 88 -13.87 27.19 -40.59
CA GLY A 88 -15.06 28.01 -40.78
C GLY A 88 -16.04 28.08 -39.61
N GLU A 89 -17.07 28.90 -39.80
CA GLU A 89 -18.02 29.36 -38.78
C GLU A 89 -18.91 28.24 -38.19
N ASP A 90 -18.97 27.06 -38.82
CA ASP A 90 -19.74 25.89 -38.37
C ASP A 90 -18.90 24.82 -37.64
N SER A 91 -17.62 25.10 -37.32
CA SER A 91 -16.74 24.11 -36.68
C SER A 91 -17.09 23.87 -35.21
N ARG A 92 -17.36 22.59 -34.86
CA ARG A 92 -17.62 22.13 -33.48
C ARG A 92 -16.36 21.61 -32.76
N ALA A 93 -15.17 21.97 -33.21
CA ALA A 93 -13.91 21.66 -32.51
C ALA A 93 -13.63 22.74 -31.44
N GLY A 94 -13.75 22.37 -30.15
CA GLY A 94 -13.47 23.28 -29.03
C GLY A 94 -11.97 23.32 -28.66
N GLY A 95 -11.41 24.52 -28.48
CA GLY A 95 -10.02 24.74 -28.08
C GLY A 95 -9.88 25.11 -26.59
N ALA A 96 -8.82 24.62 -25.94
CA ALA A 96 -8.43 25.05 -24.60
C ALA A 96 -7.13 25.88 -24.68
N SER A 97 -7.10 27.02 -23.99
CA SER A 97 -5.91 27.86 -23.85
C SER A 97 -5.71 28.27 -22.40
N GLY A 98 -4.45 28.48 -22.01
CA GLY A 98 -4.06 29.00 -20.71
C GLY A 98 -2.70 29.69 -20.85
N SER A 99 -2.56 30.88 -20.27
CA SER A 99 -1.26 31.53 -20.05
C SER A 99 -0.95 31.50 -18.56
N TRP A 100 0.33 31.32 -18.26
CA TRP A 100 0.88 31.21 -16.90
C TRP A 100 0.57 32.44 -16.04
#